data_AF-W9CBP6-F1
#
_entry.id   AF-W9CBP6-F1
#
_cell.length_a   1.000
_cell.length_b   1.000
_cell.length_c   1.000
_cell.angle_alpha   90.00
_cell.angle_beta   90.00
_cell.angle_gamma   90.00
#
_symmetry.space_group_name_H-M   'P 1'
#
loop_
_entity.id
_entity.type
_entity.pdbx_description
1 polymer ?
#
loop_
_entity_poly.entity_id
_entity_poly.type
_entity_poly.pdbx_seq_one_letter_code
_entity_poly.pdbx_strand_id
1 'polypeptide(L)'
;MPKDQPNHSQPSARQGEVGQPELIVRASRQFWKALKLLVFSLVCCAAAVVAVALPEAALWLGSRGNAQLIVVGLAISLMNHCFGSEARTCGLVLEARLGRSTIQNYEAILYNRLSIVNFHRYVRLVIFLLSVFPLTLSVAYKGVDGGETHTNSLYGQLNLQGLFADAHQCNFRLDNPLPDKRATAIMIYVTEPIVTLNTRYPLKLGSYGLNMQVLNHNTTAMLDPPTSDYIQALRQKMFPGQTLYLQASVNATFSSINCTTADTSCTRSAEFLNDSSSSHATWTSTVKVSGNINFTMAAYKDQQVLFFAAWDKLADPPTNFSSEAVGFNLYRGHCDGRWRIDKSTVGLEEASGCVRSDFPGSQRVIVENIDWASLQKLQQVLADAMVTTSDDTIPVIMTTDLSVQSAIVASMMWSKLSSHASETTFYNRYPELDYVTEETLQWSVLTLKREVWLYVIICIQPVMIFIFMIIRYCLRHIPVSNTFGLTSLLAGIDLNSAALLKGASYSGTLNTRVTVTINVVEDGEARGRRCGHLEYVLGTDRKGKAGSLIDGVTYG
;
A
#
# COMPACT_ATOMS: atom_id res chain seq x y z
N MET A 1 51.93 1.19 100.53
CA MET A 1 52.60 1.98 99.46
C MET A 1 53.38 0.99 98.61
N PRO A 2 53.38 1.01 97.26
CA PRO A 2 52.76 1.96 96.31
C PRO A 2 51.87 1.33 95.18
N LYS A 3 51.00 2.20 94.63
CA LYS A 3 50.50 2.35 93.24
C LYS A 3 50.15 1.11 92.37
N ASP A 4 48.85 0.89 92.22
CA ASP A 4 48.21 0.30 91.04
C ASP A 4 47.92 1.37 89.96
N GLN A 5 48.28 1.08 88.72
CA GLN A 5 47.80 1.74 87.49
C GLN A 5 47.13 0.69 86.60
N PRO A 6 45.93 0.94 86.04
CA PRO A 6 45.30 0.03 85.09
C PRO A 6 45.74 0.32 83.64
N ASN A 7 46.17 -0.72 82.94
CA ASN A 7 46.38 -0.73 81.49
C ASN A 7 45.02 -0.80 80.77
N HIS A 8 44.65 0.26 80.06
CA HIS A 8 43.59 0.23 79.06
C HIS A 8 44.10 -0.41 77.77
N SER A 9 43.70 -1.66 77.52
CA SER A 9 43.73 -2.26 76.18
C SER A 9 42.38 -1.98 75.50
N GLN A 10 42.42 -1.33 74.33
CA GLN A 10 41.25 -1.17 73.47
C GLN A 10 40.86 -2.53 72.88
N PRO A 11 39.57 -2.88 72.83
CA PRO A 11 39.11 -4.07 72.14
C PRO A 11 39.18 -3.86 70.63
N SER A 12 39.92 -4.72 69.93
CA SER A 12 39.84 -4.88 68.49
C SER A 12 38.39 -5.17 68.09
N ALA A 13 37.78 -4.25 67.34
CA ALA A 13 36.47 -4.45 66.77
C ALA A 13 36.47 -5.73 65.93
N ARG A 14 35.54 -6.64 66.24
CA ARG A 14 35.22 -7.80 65.39
C ARG A 14 34.81 -7.28 64.02
N GLN A 15 35.65 -7.51 63.01
CA GLN A 15 35.22 -7.49 61.61
C GLN A 15 34.12 -8.55 61.45
N GLY A 16 32.90 -8.09 61.21
CA GLY A 16 31.80 -8.95 60.81
C GLY A 16 32.14 -9.63 59.49
N GLU A 17 32.04 -10.96 59.46
CA GLU A 17 32.01 -11.74 58.23
C GLU A 17 30.81 -11.27 57.39
N VAL A 18 31.10 -10.56 56.29
CA VAL A 18 30.12 -10.11 55.29
C VAL A 18 30.47 -10.74 53.94
N GLY A 19 29.54 -11.53 53.40
CA GLY A 19 29.32 -11.67 51.95
C GLY A 19 30.02 -12.81 51.20
N GLN A 20 29.38 -13.99 51.08
CA GLN A 20 29.86 -15.10 50.21
C GLN A 20 28.82 -15.80 49.28
N PRO A 21 27.75 -15.14 48.74
CA PRO A 21 27.09 -15.70 47.54
C PRO A 21 26.78 -14.71 46.39
N GLU A 22 27.30 -13.48 46.40
CA GLU A 22 26.73 -12.44 45.53
C GLU A 22 27.12 -12.51 44.05
N LEU A 23 28.29 -13.05 43.65
CA LEU A 23 28.74 -12.98 42.25
C LEU A 23 28.06 -14.00 41.32
N ILE A 24 27.92 -15.26 41.74
CA ILE A 24 27.17 -16.28 40.97
C ILE A 24 25.69 -15.90 40.89
N VAL A 25 25.14 -15.36 41.98
CA VAL A 25 23.76 -14.86 42.04
C VAL A 25 23.58 -13.61 41.16
N ARG A 26 24.57 -12.71 41.08
CA ARG A 26 24.49 -11.51 40.22
C ARG A 26 24.66 -11.85 38.74
N ALA A 27 25.61 -12.71 38.36
CA ALA A 27 25.83 -13.15 36.99
C ALA A 27 24.60 -13.91 36.45
N SER A 28 24.05 -14.84 37.25
CA SER A 28 22.79 -15.51 36.91
C SER A 28 21.63 -14.52 36.81
N ARG A 29 21.47 -13.58 37.74
CA ARG A 29 20.39 -12.57 37.70
C ARG A 29 20.48 -11.67 36.47
N GLN A 30 21.68 -11.28 36.04
CA GLN A 30 21.87 -10.51 34.81
C GLN A 30 21.55 -11.33 33.56
N PHE A 31 21.97 -12.60 33.51
CA PHE A 31 21.62 -13.51 32.42
C PHE A 31 20.10 -13.70 32.32
N TRP A 32 19.41 -13.92 33.44
CA TRP A 32 17.95 -14.02 33.47
C TRP A 32 17.24 -12.74 33.01
N LYS A 33 17.82 -11.56 33.26
CA LYS A 33 17.30 -10.29 32.71
C LYS A 33 17.44 -10.25 31.19
N ALA A 34 18.61 -10.58 30.66
CA ALA A 34 18.85 -10.64 29.21
C ALA A 34 17.94 -11.67 28.53
N LEU A 35 17.78 -12.85 29.14
CA LEU A 35 16.88 -13.89 28.66
C LEU A 35 15.42 -13.42 28.62
N LYS A 36 14.95 -12.72 29.66
CA LYS A 36 13.60 -12.12 29.67
C LYS A 36 13.41 -11.11 28.54
N LEU A 37 14.41 -10.25 28.29
CA LEU A 37 14.38 -9.30 27.17
C LEU A 37 14.35 -10.01 25.82
N LEU A 38 15.14 -11.08 25.66
CA LEU A 38 15.14 -11.90 24.45
C LEU A 38 13.79 -12.57 24.22
N VAL A 39 13.21 -13.21 25.24
CA VAL A 39 11.89 -13.85 25.14
C VAL A 39 10.82 -12.82 24.77
N PHE A 40 10.81 -11.65 25.40
CA PHE A 40 9.87 -10.59 25.07
C PHE A 40 10.06 -10.08 23.64
N SER A 41 11.30 -9.92 23.19
CA SER A 41 11.62 -9.56 21.81
C SER A 41 11.16 -10.63 20.81
N LEU A 42 11.31 -11.92 21.13
CA LEU A 42 10.86 -13.02 20.28
C LEU A 42 9.34 -13.06 20.18
N VAL A 43 8.61 -12.78 21.26
CA VAL A 43 7.14 -12.67 21.25
C VAL A 43 6.70 -11.51 20.35
N CYS A 44 7.35 -10.34 20.45
CA CYS A 44 7.07 -9.20 19.57
C CYS A 44 7.38 -9.52 18.10
N CYS A 45 8.50 -10.20 17.84
CA CYS A 45 8.87 -10.69 16.51
C CYS A 45 7.81 -11.64 15.95
N ALA A 46 7.39 -12.64 16.74
CA ALA A 46 6.36 -13.59 16.34
C ALA A 46 5.02 -12.89 16.04
N ALA A 47 4.61 -11.92 16.87
CA ALA A 47 3.40 -11.14 16.64
C ALA A 47 3.48 -10.32 15.33
N ALA A 48 4.62 -9.69 15.05
CA ALA A 48 4.85 -8.96 13.79
C ALA A 48 4.85 -9.89 12.57
N VAL A 49 5.47 -11.07 12.67
CA VAL A 49 5.45 -12.09 11.62
C VAL A 49 4.03 -12.60 11.39
N VAL A 50 3.28 -12.90 12.45
CA VAL A 50 1.87 -13.33 12.37
C VAL A 50 1.03 -12.26 11.67
N ALA A 51 1.19 -10.98 12.03
CA ALA A 51 0.45 -9.87 11.43
C ALA A 51 0.69 -9.71 9.92
N VAL A 52 1.82 -10.20 9.39
CA VAL A 52 2.21 -10.06 7.98
C VAL A 52 2.01 -11.37 7.19
N ALA A 53 2.41 -12.51 7.77
CA ALA A 53 2.49 -13.80 7.10
C ALA A 53 1.15 -14.54 7.05
N LEU A 54 0.32 -14.43 8.10
CA LEU A 54 -0.98 -15.10 8.12
C LEU A 54 -1.99 -14.28 7.32
N PRO A 55 -2.58 -14.82 6.23
CA PRO A 55 -3.50 -14.07 5.39
C PRO A 55 -4.70 -13.53 6.16
N GLU A 56 -5.26 -14.31 7.08
CA GLU A 56 -6.42 -13.91 7.89
C GLU A 56 -6.08 -12.72 8.80
N ALA A 57 -4.92 -12.75 9.46
CA ALA A 57 -4.46 -11.67 10.31
C ALA A 57 -4.14 -10.41 9.49
N ALA A 58 -3.49 -10.57 8.33
CA ALA A 58 -3.17 -9.49 7.41
C ALA A 58 -4.44 -8.84 6.84
N LEU A 59 -5.44 -9.64 6.46
CA LEU A 59 -6.76 -9.17 5.98
C LEU A 59 -7.51 -8.42 7.09
N TRP A 60 -7.54 -8.97 8.30
CA TRP A 60 -8.25 -8.35 9.42
C TRP A 60 -7.58 -7.05 9.89
N LEU A 61 -6.24 -6.98 9.88
CA LEU A 61 -5.50 -5.78 10.24
C LEU A 61 -5.49 -4.74 9.11
N GLY A 62 -5.36 -5.17 7.85
CA GLY A 62 -5.39 -4.26 6.70
C GLY A 62 -6.77 -3.67 6.44
N SER A 63 -7.85 -4.41 6.73
CA SER A 63 -9.22 -3.91 6.54
C SER A 63 -9.57 -2.79 7.53
N ARG A 64 -8.82 -2.68 8.64
CA ARG A 64 -8.94 -1.59 9.62
C ARG A 64 -8.00 -0.43 9.30
N GLY A 65 -7.73 -0.19 8.02
CA GLY A 65 -6.81 0.83 7.53
C GLY A 65 -5.35 0.47 7.82
N ASN A 66 -4.54 1.46 8.21
CA ASN A 66 -3.11 1.28 8.47
C ASN A 66 -2.78 0.50 9.77
N ALA A 67 -3.73 -0.28 10.32
CA ALA A 67 -3.54 -0.97 11.60
C ALA A 67 -2.44 -2.03 11.54
N GLN A 68 -2.26 -2.70 10.41
CA GLN A 68 -1.12 -3.62 10.21
C GLN A 68 0.22 -2.91 10.40
N LEU A 69 0.37 -1.72 9.79
CA LEU A 69 1.57 -0.89 9.90
C LEU A 69 1.79 -0.40 11.34
N ILE A 70 0.71 -0.05 12.05
CA ILE A 70 0.76 0.33 13.47
C ILE A 70 1.23 -0.83 14.35
N VAL A 71 0.69 -2.04 14.16
CA VAL A 71 1.05 -3.23 14.96
C VAL A 71 2.51 -3.61 14.72
N VAL A 72 2.96 -3.64 13.46
CA VAL A 72 4.37 -3.92 13.12
C VAL A 72 5.29 -2.83 13.67
N GLY A 73 4.91 -1.55 13.53
CA GLY A 73 5.66 -0.43 14.08
C GLY A 73 5.78 -0.47 15.61
N LEU A 74 4.71 -0.85 16.31
CA LEU A 74 4.71 -1.04 17.76
C LEU A 74 5.64 -2.18 18.17
N ALA A 75 5.56 -3.33 17.48
CA ALA A 75 6.43 -4.47 17.74
C ALA A 75 7.92 -4.11 17.54
N ILE A 76 8.26 -3.43 16.44
CA ILE A 76 9.62 -2.95 16.17
C ILE A 76 10.10 -1.97 17.26
N SER A 77 9.22 -1.06 17.73
CA SER A 77 9.56 -0.12 18.80
C SER A 77 9.87 -0.83 20.13
N LEU A 78 9.08 -1.85 20.49
CA LEU A 78 9.31 -2.66 21.69
C LEU A 78 10.59 -3.49 21.59
N MET A 79 10.86 -4.09 20.42
CA MET A 79 12.11 -4.81 20.17
C MET A 79 13.32 -3.87 20.20
N ASN A 80 13.21 -2.65 19.66
CA ASN A 80 14.25 -1.61 19.73
C ASN A 80 14.60 -1.26 21.19
N HIS A 81 13.61 -1.17 22.06
CA HIS A 81 13.84 -0.94 23.49
C HIS A 81 14.63 -2.09 24.14
N CYS A 82 14.28 -3.33 23.83
CA CYS A 82 14.98 -4.52 24.32
C CYS A 82 16.42 -4.57 23.81
N PHE A 83 16.61 -4.33 22.51
CA PHE A 83 17.90 -4.25 21.86
C PHE A 83 18.78 -3.17 22.49
N GLY A 84 18.26 -1.95 22.67
CA GLY A 84 19.03 -0.85 23.25
C GLY A 84 19.44 -1.06 24.71
N SER A 85 18.66 -1.82 25.48
CA SER A 85 19.04 -2.23 26.84
C SER A 85 20.24 -3.19 26.81
N GLU A 86 20.16 -4.24 25.99
CA GLU A 86 21.19 -5.28 25.91
C GLU A 86 22.47 -4.81 25.23
N ALA A 87 22.35 -4.01 24.16
CA ALA A 87 23.46 -3.43 23.43
C ALA A 87 24.35 -2.56 24.33
N ARG A 88 23.74 -1.75 25.21
CA ARG A 88 24.48 -0.93 26.18
C ARG A 88 25.27 -1.80 27.15
N THR A 89 24.66 -2.84 27.71
CA THR A 89 25.39 -3.73 28.62
C THR A 89 26.54 -4.46 27.93
N CYS A 90 26.30 -4.98 26.73
CA CYS A 90 27.33 -5.64 25.93
C CYS A 90 28.49 -4.67 25.61
N GLY A 91 28.18 -3.43 25.23
CA GLY A 91 29.16 -2.38 24.97
C GLY A 91 30.04 -2.08 26.19
N LEU A 92 29.47 -1.99 27.39
CA LEU A 92 30.23 -1.77 28.63
C LEU A 92 31.22 -2.92 28.91
N VAL A 93 30.77 -4.17 28.72
CA VAL A 93 31.59 -5.36 28.98
C VAL A 93 32.72 -5.50 27.95
N LEU A 94 32.43 -5.22 26.67
CA LEU A 94 33.44 -5.21 25.62
C LEU A 94 34.48 -4.12 25.84
N GLU A 95 34.04 -2.92 26.20
CA GLU A 95 34.92 -1.80 26.48
C GLU A 95 35.85 -2.11 27.66
N ALA A 96 35.33 -2.74 28.72
CA ALA A 96 36.13 -3.18 29.86
C ALA A 96 37.19 -4.23 29.49
N ARG A 97 36.87 -5.17 28.58
CA ARG A 97 37.83 -6.18 28.13
C ARG A 97 39.00 -5.60 27.35
N LEU A 98 38.77 -4.55 26.57
CA LEU A 98 39.78 -3.98 25.68
C LEU A 98 40.88 -3.18 26.43
N GLY A 99 40.75 -3.00 27.75
CA GLY A 99 41.86 -2.62 28.66
C GLY A 99 42.40 -1.20 28.48
N ARG A 100 41.83 -0.39 27.59
CA ARG A 100 42.18 1.04 27.39
C ARG A 100 40.98 1.96 27.60
N SER A 101 40.07 1.55 28.47
CA SER A 101 38.80 2.22 28.68
C SER A 101 39.00 3.54 29.41
N THR A 102 38.34 4.60 28.93
CA THR A 102 38.26 5.87 29.67
C THR A 102 36.91 5.99 30.35
N ILE A 103 36.82 6.78 31.42
CA ILE A 103 35.54 7.11 32.07
C ILE A 103 34.56 7.67 31.03
N GLN A 104 35.06 8.52 30.13
CA GLN A 104 34.26 9.12 29.08
C GLN A 104 33.68 8.08 28.10
N ASN A 105 34.38 6.96 27.84
CA ASN A 105 33.84 5.86 27.02
C ASN A 105 32.65 5.19 27.73
N TYR A 106 32.78 4.89 29.03
CA TYR A 106 31.69 4.30 29.81
C TYR A 106 30.48 5.22 29.89
N GLU A 107 30.70 6.50 30.18
CA GLU A 107 29.64 7.52 30.23
C GLU A 107 28.94 7.66 28.86
N ALA A 108 29.72 7.71 27.77
CA ALA A 108 29.17 7.77 26.42
C ALA A 108 28.27 6.57 26.10
N ILE A 109 28.70 5.35 26.46
CA ILE A 109 27.93 4.12 26.24
C ILE A 109 26.66 4.10 27.10
N LEU A 110 26.76 4.46 28.39
CA LEU A 110 25.66 4.38 29.35
C LEU A 110 24.52 5.35 29.00
N TYR A 111 24.88 6.59 28.62
CA TYR A 111 23.94 7.66 28.29
C TYR A 111 23.67 7.79 26.78
N ASN A 112 24.27 6.95 25.95
CA ASN A 112 24.16 7.00 24.48
C ASN A 112 24.48 8.40 23.90
N ARG A 113 25.50 9.08 24.43
CA ARG A 113 25.85 10.46 24.06
C ARG A 113 26.99 10.49 23.05
N LEU A 114 26.70 10.97 21.84
CA LEU A 114 27.69 11.13 20.77
C LEU A 114 28.62 12.34 20.97
N SER A 115 28.16 13.37 21.68
CA SER A 115 28.80 14.69 21.74
C SER A 115 29.80 14.87 22.90
N ILE A 116 30.13 13.81 23.64
CA ILE A 116 31.15 13.92 24.70
C ILE A 116 32.51 14.22 24.06
N VAL A 117 33.21 15.20 24.61
CA VAL A 117 34.53 15.61 24.14
C VAL A 117 35.56 14.57 24.63
N ASN A 118 36.53 14.22 23.79
CA ASN A 118 37.71 13.39 24.15
C ASN A 118 37.54 11.88 24.41
N PHE A 119 36.47 11.20 23.99
CA PHE A 119 36.38 9.73 24.04
C PHE A 119 36.82 9.05 22.73
N HIS A 120 37.05 7.73 22.72
CA HIS A 120 37.66 7.03 21.60
C HIS A 120 36.78 7.01 20.32
N ARG A 121 37.39 7.16 19.14
CA ARG A 121 36.68 7.19 17.83
C ARG A 121 35.87 5.92 17.55
N TYR A 122 36.37 4.74 17.95
CA TYR A 122 35.66 3.48 17.71
C TYR A 122 34.39 3.38 18.57
N VAL A 123 34.42 3.80 19.84
CA VAL A 123 33.23 3.84 20.71
C VAL A 123 32.18 4.77 20.11
N ARG A 124 32.61 5.92 19.56
CA ARG A 124 31.69 6.86 18.87
C ARG A 124 31.01 6.19 17.68
N LEU A 125 31.78 5.47 16.85
CA LEU A 125 31.24 4.73 15.71
C LEU A 125 30.26 3.63 16.15
N VAL A 126 30.57 2.89 17.22
CA VAL A 126 29.68 1.86 17.77
C VAL A 126 28.37 2.48 18.30
N ILE A 127 28.44 3.53 19.11
CA ILE A 127 27.25 4.24 19.62
C ILE A 127 26.42 4.80 18.47
N PHE A 128 27.08 5.38 17.46
CA PHE A 128 26.41 5.89 16.27
C PHE A 128 25.67 4.77 15.53
N LEU A 129 26.34 3.65 15.23
CA LEU A 129 25.73 2.51 14.56
C LEU A 129 24.57 1.92 15.37
N LEU A 130 24.73 1.75 16.69
CA LEU A 130 23.68 1.26 17.59
C LEU A 130 22.49 2.22 17.71
N SER A 131 22.70 3.52 17.50
CA SER A 131 21.63 4.53 17.50
C SER A 131 20.92 4.63 16.15
N VAL A 132 21.66 4.53 15.05
CA VAL A 132 21.13 4.61 13.69
C VAL A 132 20.36 3.34 13.34
N PHE A 133 20.86 2.16 13.72
CA PHE A 133 20.24 0.87 13.43
C PHE A 133 18.73 0.78 13.74
N PRO A 134 18.25 1.08 14.97
CA PRO A 134 16.83 1.04 15.28
C PRO A 134 16.00 2.08 14.51
N LEU A 135 16.59 3.24 14.18
CA LEU A 135 15.96 4.29 13.37
C LEU A 135 15.81 3.83 11.92
N THR A 136 16.87 3.26 11.35
CA THR A 136 16.87 2.70 9.99
C THR A 136 15.82 1.61 9.87
N LEU A 137 15.72 0.68 10.83
CA LEU A 137 14.69 -0.36 10.80
C LEU A 137 13.27 0.22 10.89
N SER A 138 13.07 1.26 11.71
CA SER A 138 11.77 1.94 11.87
C SER A 138 11.31 2.72 10.63
N VAL A 139 12.23 3.07 9.73
CA VAL A 139 11.92 3.66 8.43
C VAL A 139 11.83 2.60 7.34
N ALA A 140 12.73 1.62 7.36
CA ALA A 140 12.87 0.61 6.32
C ALA A 140 11.60 -0.24 6.15
N TYR A 141 10.92 -0.64 7.23
CA TYR A 141 9.69 -1.43 7.10
C TYR A 141 8.55 -0.68 6.42
N LYS A 142 8.55 0.66 6.50
CA LYS A 142 7.54 1.51 5.85
C LYS A 142 7.75 1.61 4.34
N GLY A 143 8.98 1.39 3.87
CA GLY A 143 9.28 1.32 2.44
C GLY A 143 8.87 0.00 1.79
N VAL A 144 8.27 -0.92 2.55
CA VAL A 144 7.72 -2.19 2.06
C VAL A 144 6.19 -2.12 2.03
N ASP A 145 5.66 -0.99 1.57
CA ASP A 145 4.24 -0.76 1.33
C ASP A 145 3.81 -1.27 -0.06
N GLY A 146 2.50 -1.22 -0.33
CA GLY A 146 1.94 -1.61 -1.63
C GLY A 146 1.81 -3.12 -1.87
N GLY A 147 1.79 -3.94 -0.82
CA GLY A 147 1.35 -5.32 -0.93
C GLY A 147 -0.17 -5.40 -1.03
N GLU A 148 -0.68 -6.48 -1.62
CA GLU A 148 -2.11 -6.80 -1.62
C GLU A 148 -2.31 -8.21 -1.09
N THR A 149 -3.30 -8.37 -0.21
CA THR A 149 -3.75 -9.70 0.23
C THR A 149 -5.17 -9.90 -0.26
N HIS A 150 -5.37 -11.00 -1.00
CA HIS A 150 -6.67 -11.39 -1.53
C HIS A 150 -7.33 -12.45 -0.64
N THR A 151 -8.66 -12.41 -0.51
CA THR A 151 -9.44 -13.53 0.02
C THR A 151 -9.57 -14.63 -1.02
N ASN A 152 -9.98 -15.82 -0.58
CA ASN A 152 -10.50 -16.82 -1.50
C ASN A 152 -11.70 -16.27 -2.26
N SER A 153 -11.83 -16.70 -3.51
CA SER A 153 -12.97 -16.41 -4.35
C SER A 153 -14.23 -17.03 -3.74
N LEU A 154 -15.24 -16.20 -3.52
CA LEU A 154 -16.58 -16.63 -3.11
C LEU A 154 -17.43 -16.75 -4.37
N TYR A 155 -18.10 -17.89 -4.52
CA TYR A 155 -19.02 -18.13 -5.63
C TYR A 155 -20.45 -17.79 -5.19
N GLY A 156 -21.16 -17.06 -6.05
CA GLY A 156 -22.52 -16.61 -5.81
C GLY A 156 -23.36 -16.65 -7.07
N GLN A 157 -24.60 -16.20 -6.92
CA GLN A 157 -25.51 -15.95 -8.03
C GLN A 157 -25.83 -14.47 -8.06
N LEU A 158 -25.72 -13.87 -9.25
CA LEU A 158 -26.03 -12.50 -9.52
C LEU A 158 -27.27 -12.43 -10.40
N ASN A 159 -28.33 -11.85 -9.85
CA ASN A 159 -29.52 -11.51 -10.62
C ASN A 159 -29.25 -10.17 -11.31
N LEU A 160 -29.22 -10.19 -12.64
CA LEU A 160 -28.97 -9.03 -13.45
C LEU A 160 -30.24 -8.59 -14.15
N GLN A 161 -30.51 -7.31 -14.02
CA GLN A 161 -31.41 -6.58 -14.91
C GLN A 161 -30.54 -5.95 -15.99
N GLY A 162 -30.47 -6.60 -17.14
CA GLY A 162 -29.70 -6.15 -18.29
C GLY A 162 -30.14 -4.77 -18.77
N LEU A 163 -29.19 -3.96 -19.24
CA LEU A 163 -29.43 -2.59 -19.68
C LEU A 163 -29.94 -1.65 -18.57
N PHE A 164 -29.88 -2.04 -17.29
CA PHE A 164 -30.29 -1.17 -16.19
C PHE A 164 -29.27 -0.05 -15.96
N ALA A 165 -29.76 1.19 -15.89
CA ALA A 165 -28.96 2.40 -15.73
C ALA A 165 -29.51 3.30 -14.61
N ASP A 166 -29.70 2.77 -13.39
CA ASP A 166 -29.88 3.66 -12.24
C ASP A 166 -28.52 4.07 -11.69
N ALA A 167 -28.06 5.22 -12.16
CA ALA A 167 -26.77 5.80 -11.81
C ALA A 167 -26.86 6.76 -10.60
N HIS A 168 -28.06 6.98 -10.02
CA HIS A 168 -28.25 8.02 -8.99
C HIS A 168 -27.56 7.72 -7.65
N GLN A 169 -27.03 6.52 -7.44
CA GLN A 169 -26.47 6.12 -6.13
C GLN A 169 -25.01 5.64 -6.15
N CYS A 170 -24.36 5.60 -7.32
CA CYS A 170 -22.99 5.11 -7.43
C CYS A 170 -22.06 6.15 -8.06
N ASN A 171 -21.03 6.55 -7.33
CA ASN A 171 -19.89 7.24 -7.93
C ASN A 171 -19.12 6.22 -8.81
N PHE A 172 -18.85 6.59 -10.06
CA PHE A 172 -18.17 5.74 -11.05
C PHE A 172 -16.72 6.16 -11.23
N ARG A 173 -15.83 5.20 -11.46
CA ARG A 173 -14.44 5.48 -11.82
C ARG A 173 -14.34 5.55 -13.34
N LEU A 174 -13.99 6.74 -13.86
CA LEU A 174 -13.65 6.89 -15.26
C LEU A 174 -12.13 7.03 -15.38
N ASP A 175 -11.44 5.92 -15.66
CA ASP A 175 -10.06 6.00 -16.15
C ASP A 175 -10.16 6.39 -17.64
N ASN A 176 -10.05 7.69 -17.93
CA ASN A 176 -10.30 8.29 -19.26
C ASN A 176 -9.06 8.25 -20.16
N PRO A 177 -9.12 7.60 -21.34
CA PRO A 177 -8.10 7.74 -22.38
C PRO A 177 -8.71 8.18 -23.71
N LEU A 178 -9.84 8.89 -23.71
CA LEU A 178 -10.37 9.44 -24.95
C LEU A 178 -9.58 10.71 -25.31
N PRO A 179 -8.92 10.75 -26.48
CA PRO A 179 -8.29 11.95 -26.99
C PRO A 179 -9.34 12.98 -27.42
N ASP A 180 -10.58 12.52 -27.65
CA ASP A 180 -11.70 13.32 -28.12
C ASP A 180 -12.68 13.64 -26.97
N LYS A 181 -12.78 14.94 -26.67
CA LYS A 181 -13.74 15.48 -25.68
C LYS A 181 -15.20 15.17 -26.05
N ARG A 182 -15.50 14.90 -27.33
CA ARG A 182 -16.85 14.58 -27.84
C ARG A 182 -17.31 13.20 -27.42
N ALA A 183 -16.47 12.18 -27.61
CA ALA A 183 -16.73 10.83 -27.14
C ALA A 183 -16.86 10.79 -25.61
N THR A 184 -16.07 11.62 -24.93
CA THR A 184 -16.15 11.79 -23.47
C THR A 184 -17.46 12.46 -23.05
N ALA A 185 -17.89 13.52 -23.75
CA ALA A 185 -19.17 14.17 -23.49
C ALA A 185 -20.34 13.21 -23.71
N ILE A 186 -20.33 12.43 -24.80
CA ILE A 186 -21.38 11.43 -25.06
C ILE A 186 -21.37 10.37 -23.97
N MET A 187 -20.22 9.81 -23.58
CA MET A 187 -20.16 8.86 -22.47
C MET A 187 -20.72 9.46 -21.17
N ILE A 188 -20.36 10.70 -20.84
CA ILE A 188 -20.88 11.41 -19.65
C ILE A 188 -22.40 11.61 -19.73
N TYR A 189 -22.95 11.98 -20.89
CA TYR A 189 -24.39 12.18 -21.09
C TYR A 189 -25.18 10.86 -21.19
N VAL A 190 -24.54 9.78 -21.64
CA VAL A 190 -25.07 8.41 -21.73
C VAL A 190 -25.14 7.77 -20.34
N THR A 191 -24.32 8.22 -19.38
CA THR A 191 -24.15 7.57 -18.05
C THR A 191 -24.19 8.52 -16.83
N GLU A 192 -24.85 9.68 -16.86
CA GLU A 192 -24.81 10.62 -15.71
C GLU A 192 -25.20 9.96 -14.35
N PRO A 193 -24.51 10.26 -13.21
CA PRO A 193 -23.89 11.56 -12.94
C PRO A 193 -22.45 11.57 -12.34
N ILE A 194 -21.76 12.70 -12.58
CA ILE A 194 -20.53 13.27 -11.95
C ILE A 194 -19.19 12.54 -12.22
N VAL A 195 -18.36 13.16 -13.07
CA VAL A 195 -17.05 12.63 -13.52
C VAL A 195 -15.94 13.70 -13.39
N THR A 196 -14.77 13.31 -12.89
CA THR A 196 -13.53 14.13 -12.95
C THR A 196 -12.60 13.61 -14.06
N LEU A 197 -12.02 14.53 -14.84
CA LEU A 197 -11.42 14.25 -16.17
C LEU A 197 -9.89 14.46 -16.21
N ASN A 198 -9.17 13.58 -16.90
CA ASN A 198 -7.79 13.78 -17.37
C ASN A 198 -7.68 13.25 -18.83
N THR A 199 -7.14 14.04 -19.77
CA THR A 199 -7.38 13.90 -21.23
C THR A 199 -6.10 14.04 -22.07
N ARG A 200 -5.29 12.98 -22.26
CA ARG A 200 -4.01 13.15 -23.02
C ARG A 200 -3.59 12.11 -24.06
N TYR A 201 -4.32 11.04 -24.38
CA TYR A 201 -3.81 10.00 -25.31
C TYR A 201 -4.93 9.28 -26.09
N PRO A 202 -4.65 8.62 -27.23
CA PRO A 202 -5.62 7.76 -27.94
C PRO A 202 -6.12 6.59 -27.09
N LEU A 203 -7.32 6.07 -27.41
CA LEU A 203 -7.88 4.88 -26.76
C LEU A 203 -6.88 3.73 -26.90
N LYS A 204 -6.39 3.23 -25.76
CA LYS A 204 -5.75 1.93 -25.74
C LYS A 204 -6.84 0.86 -25.87
N LEU A 205 -6.51 -0.35 -26.30
CA LEU A 205 -7.46 -1.45 -26.12
C LEU A 205 -7.64 -1.68 -24.62
N GLY A 206 -8.87 -1.77 -24.13
CA GLY A 206 -9.14 -1.85 -22.68
C GLY A 206 -10.59 -1.63 -22.26
N SER A 207 -10.82 -1.82 -20.96
CA SER A 207 -12.07 -1.54 -20.26
C SER A 207 -12.15 -0.09 -19.78
N TYR A 208 -13.35 0.48 -19.81
CA TYR A 208 -13.61 1.89 -19.53
C TYR A 208 -14.92 2.09 -18.78
N GLY A 209 -14.88 3.01 -17.80
CA GLY A 209 -16.04 3.38 -17.01
C GLY A 209 -16.66 2.18 -16.30
N LEU A 210 -18.00 2.10 -16.27
CA LEU A 210 -18.71 1.01 -15.62
C LEU A 210 -18.83 -0.25 -16.50
N ASN A 211 -18.86 -0.12 -17.82
CA ASN A 211 -19.34 -1.20 -18.68
C ASN A 211 -18.83 -1.20 -20.13
N MET A 212 -17.89 -0.33 -20.52
CA MET A 212 -17.42 -0.30 -21.92
C MET A 212 -16.12 -1.09 -22.08
N GLN A 213 -16.03 -1.94 -23.09
CA GLN A 213 -14.80 -2.64 -23.50
C GLN A 213 -14.55 -2.43 -24.99
N VAL A 214 -13.41 -1.85 -25.35
CA VAL A 214 -12.95 -1.79 -26.74
C VAL A 214 -12.17 -3.07 -27.03
N LEU A 215 -12.70 -3.91 -27.93
CA LEU A 215 -12.17 -5.27 -28.16
C LEU A 215 -11.06 -5.30 -29.21
N ASN A 216 -11.25 -4.55 -30.28
CA ASN A 216 -10.33 -4.39 -31.40
C ASN A 216 -10.51 -2.97 -31.99
N HIS A 217 -9.86 -2.66 -33.10
CA HIS A 217 -9.94 -1.33 -33.71
C HIS A 217 -11.31 -0.98 -34.32
N ASN A 218 -12.24 -1.93 -34.42
CA ASN A 218 -13.52 -1.73 -35.11
C ASN A 218 -14.75 -2.22 -34.35
N THR A 219 -14.58 -2.77 -33.14
CA THR A 219 -15.62 -3.40 -32.33
C THR A 219 -15.51 -2.97 -30.87
N THR A 220 -16.61 -2.49 -30.32
CA THR A 220 -16.77 -2.10 -28.92
C THR A 220 -17.97 -2.84 -28.32
N ALA A 221 -17.83 -3.32 -27.09
CA ALA A 221 -18.88 -3.94 -26.31
C ALA A 221 -19.27 -3.06 -25.12
N MET A 222 -20.57 -2.90 -24.88
CA MET A 222 -21.17 -2.28 -23.70
C MET A 222 -21.83 -3.38 -22.89
N LEU A 223 -21.18 -3.79 -21.82
CA LEU A 223 -21.65 -4.85 -20.91
C LEU A 223 -22.89 -4.38 -20.15
N ASP A 224 -23.73 -5.33 -19.76
CA ASP A 224 -24.78 -5.10 -18.78
C ASP A 224 -24.12 -5.04 -17.39
N PRO A 225 -24.13 -3.88 -16.72
CA PRO A 225 -23.49 -3.75 -15.42
C PRO A 225 -24.34 -4.38 -14.31
N PRO A 226 -23.73 -4.74 -13.17
CA PRO A 226 -24.48 -5.04 -11.95
C PRO A 226 -25.37 -3.86 -11.54
N THR A 227 -26.53 -4.15 -10.94
CA THR A 227 -27.46 -3.11 -10.51
C THR A 227 -26.86 -2.25 -9.39
N SER A 228 -27.26 -0.97 -9.33
CA SER A 228 -26.75 -0.04 -8.32
C SER A 228 -27.07 -0.50 -6.89
N ASP A 229 -28.27 -1.06 -6.65
CA ASP A 229 -28.66 -1.59 -5.34
C ASP A 229 -27.74 -2.75 -4.90
N TYR A 230 -27.37 -3.62 -5.85
CA TYR A 230 -26.43 -4.71 -5.59
C TYR A 230 -25.05 -4.18 -5.23
N ILE A 231 -24.53 -3.23 -6.02
CA ILE A 231 -23.24 -2.57 -5.75
C ILE A 231 -23.27 -1.85 -4.40
N GLN A 232 -24.38 -1.17 -4.06
CA GLN A 232 -24.53 -0.46 -2.79
C GLN A 232 -24.57 -1.45 -1.61
N ALA A 233 -25.29 -2.57 -1.74
CA ALA A 233 -25.31 -3.62 -0.73
C ALA A 233 -23.92 -4.23 -0.50
N LEU A 234 -23.12 -4.40 -1.55
CA LEU A 234 -21.72 -4.80 -1.44
C LEU A 234 -20.89 -3.72 -0.72
N ARG A 235 -21.01 -2.45 -1.13
CA ARG A 235 -20.31 -1.30 -0.52
C ARG A 235 -20.59 -1.14 0.96
N GLN A 236 -21.82 -1.37 1.40
CA GLN A 236 -22.21 -1.30 2.82
C GLN A 236 -21.49 -2.37 3.67
N LYS A 237 -21.12 -3.51 3.07
CA LYS A 237 -20.37 -4.58 3.74
C LYS A 237 -18.85 -4.33 3.74
N MET A 238 -18.35 -3.37 2.96
CA MET A 238 -16.91 -3.10 2.83
C MET A 238 -16.38 -2.23 3.98
N PHE A 239 -15.21 -2.58 4.49
CA PHE A 239 -14.42 -1.70 5.34
C PHE A 239 -13.68 -0.63 4.50
N PRO A 240 -13.32 0.53 5.10
CA PRO A 240 -12.50 1.53 4.42
C PRO A 240 -11.15 0.94 3.93
N GLY A 241 -10.78 1.21 2.68
CA GLY A 241 -9.52 0.75 2.09
C GLY A 241 -9.55 -0.67 1.52
N GLN A 242 -10.71 -1.33 1.55
CA GLN A 242 -10.91 -2.58 0.81
C GLN A 242 -11.31 -2.30 -0.64
N THR A 243 -10.86 -3.18 -1.52
CA THR A 243 -11.29 -3.28 -2.91
C THR A 243 -11.97 -4.63 -3.10
N LEU A 244 -13.08 -4.67 -3.81
CA LEU A 244 -13.79 -5.90 -4.18
C LEU A 244 -13.69 -6.07 -5.68
N TYR A 245 -13.30 -7.26 -6.12
CA TYR A 245 -13.36 -7.68 -7.51
C TYR A 245 -14.59 -8.56 -7.68
N LEU A 246 -15.50 -8.13 -8.55
CA LEU A 246 -16.68 -8.88 -8.96
C LEU A 246 -16.45 -9.36 -10.38
N GLN A 247 -16.51 -10.66 -10.62
CA GLN A 247 -16.42 -11.24 -11.96
C GLN A 247 -17.71 -11.98 -12.29
N ALA A 248 -18.30 -11.72 -13.46
CA ALA A 248 -19.52 -12.38 -13.90
C ALA A 248 -19.63 -12.46 -15.43
N SER A 249 -20.31 -13.50 -15.89
CA SER A 249 -20.75 -13.71 -17.27
C SER A 249 -21.96 -12.81 -17.55
N VAL A 250 -21.81 -11.78 -18.39
CA VAL A 250 -22.89 -10.83 -18.67
C VAL A 250 -23.18 -10.68 -20.16
N ASN A 251 -24.41 -10.35 -20.47
CA ASN A 251 -24.77 -9.93 -21.82
C ASN A 251 -24.16 -8.56 -22.12
N ALA A 252 -23.86 -8.31 -23.39
CA ALA A 252 -23.29 -7.04 -23.83
C ALA A 252 -23.89 -6.62 -25.18
N THR A 253 -23.97 -5.31 -25.40
CA THR A 253 -24.36 -4.68 -26.66
C THR A 253 -23.11 -4.31 -27.44
N PHE A 254 -22.94 -4.89 -28.61
CA PHE A 254 -21.79 -4.69 -29.48
C PHE A 254 -22.12 -3.71 -30.60
N SER A 255 -21.13 -2.90 -30.95
CA SER A 255 -21.09 -2.14 -32.20
C SER A 255 -19.84 -2.56 -32.94
N SER A 256 -19.98 -3.10 -34.15
CA SER A 256 -18.86 -3.38 -35.04
C SER A 256 -19.01 -2.59 -36.31
N ILE A 257 -17.96 -1.93 -36.77
CA ILE A 257 -17.99 -1.29 -38.09
C ILE A 257 -18.18 -2.39 -39.13
N ASN A 258 -19.23 -2.21 -39.92
CA ASN A 258 -19.59 -3.10 -41.02
C ASN A 258 -18.96 -2.62 -42.32
N CYS A 259 -19.08 -1.31 -42.57
CA CYS A 259 -18.82 -0.73 -43.87
C CYS A 259 -18.21 0.66 -43.71
N THR A 260 -17.08 0.87 -44.38
CA THR A 260 -16.49 2.19 -44.59
C THR A 260 -16.70 2.63 -46.04
N THR A 261 -16.58 3.92 -46.32
CA THR A 261 -16.72 4.49 -47.67
C THR A 261 -15.69 3.93 -48.68
N ALA A 262 -14.62 3.29 -48.20
CA ALA A 262 -13.61 2.61 -49.02
C ALA A 262 -14.03 1.19 -49.47
N ASP A 263 -15.01 0.55 -48.83
CA ASP A 263 -15.43 -0.82 -49.13
C ASP A 263 -16.50 -0.86 -50.24
N THR A 264 -16.07 -1.24 -51.44
CA THR A 264 -16.94 -1.34 -52.63
C THR A 264 -17.93 -2.51 -52.59
N SER A 265 -17.72 -3.50 -51.71
CA SER A 265 -18.56 -4.71 -51.57
C SER A 265 -19.70 -4.57 -50.56
N CYS A 266 -19.76 -3.47 -49.82
CA CYS A 266 -20.85 -3.18 -48.90
C CYS A 266 -22.05 -2.63 -49.68
N THR A 267 -23.26 -3.14 -49.39
CA THR A 267 -24.53 -2.52 -49.84
C THR A 267 -24.50 -1.05 -49.47
N ARG A 268 -24.28 -0.19 -50.47
CA ARG A 268 -24.04 1.24 -50.27
C ARG A 268 -25.31 1.88 -49.72
N SER A 269 -25.14 2.86 -48.85
CA SER A 269 -26.12 3.89 -48.47
C SER A 269 -26.79 4.60 -49.67
N ALA A 270 -26.29 4.41 -50.90
CA ALA A 270 -26.96 4.84 -52.13
C ALA A 270 -28.23 4.02 -52.45
N GLU A 271 -28.22 2.70 -52.21
CA GLU A 271 -29.42 1.85 -52.34
C GLU A 271 -30.44 2.14 -51.23
N PHE A 272 -29.95 2.60 -50.07
CA PHE A 272 -30.77 3.02 -48.92
C PHE A 272 -31.67 4.24 -49.21
N LEU A 273 -31.23 5.17 -50.06
CA LEU A 273 -31.93 6.44 -50.33
C LEU A 273 -32.60 6.52 -51.72
N ASN A 274 -32.11 5.79 -52.73
CA ASN A 274 -32.53 6.02 -54.12
C ASN A 274 -33.73 5.16 -54.59
N ASP A 275 -34.16 4.15 -53.84
CA ASP A 275 -35.27 3.31 -54.28
C ASP A 275 -36.62 3.83 -53.73
N SER A 276 -37.28 4.67 -54.53
CA SER A 276 -38.58 5.28 -54.23
C SER A 276 -39.74 4.28 -54.14
N SER A 277 -39.52 3.00 -54.44
CA SER A 277 -40.52 1.93 -54.33
C SER A 277 -40.45 1.10 -53.04
N SER A 278 -39.35 1.15 -52.28
CA SER A 278 -39.24 0.47 -50.98
C SER A 278 -38.11 1.05 -50.12
N SER A 279 -38.40 2.13 -49.39
CA SER A 279 -37.52 2.63 -48.33
C SER A 279 -37.18 1.51 -47.34
N HIS A 280 -35.98 0.95 -47.43
CA HIS A 280 -35.46 -0.07 -46.50
C HIS A 280 -35.00 0.53 -45.15
N ALA A 281 -35.08 1.85 -45.00
CA ALA A 281 -34.86 2.56 -43.75
C ALA A 281 -36.05 2.33 -42.79
N THR A 282 -35.78 1.77 -41.61
CA THR A 282 -36.79 1.69 -40.55
C THR A 282 -36.95 3.01 -39.80
N TRP A 283 -35.90 3.83 -39.80
CA TRP A 283 -35.89 5.16 -39.18
C TRP A 283 -34.78 6.02 -39.76
N THR A 284 -35.01 7.33 -39.84
CA THR A 284 -34.00 8.32 -40.23
C THR A 284 -34.25 9.62 -39.48
N SER A 285 -33.18 10.29 -39.07
CA SER A 285 -33.23 11.61 -38.44
C SER A 285 -32.04 12.44 -38.90
N THR A 286 -32.30 13.69 -39.26
CA THR A 286 -31.27 14.65 -39.67
C THR A 286 -31.34 15.87 -38.75
N VAL A 287 -30.22 16.19 -38.12
CA VAL A 287 -30.06 17.41 -37.33
C VAL A 287 -29.05 18.34 -38.01
N LYS A 288 -29.29 19.64 -37.90
CA LYS A 288 -28.38 20.66 -38.44
C LYS A 288 -27.35 20.99 -37.37
N VAL A 289 -26.07 20.75 -37.66
CA VAL A 289 -24.98 20.90 -36.67
C VAL A 289 -24.42 22.33 -36.69
N SER A 290 -23.88 22.77 -37.83
CA SER A 290 -23.34 24.11 -38.00
C SER A 290 -23.30 24.50 -39.48
N GLY A 291 -23.61 25.77 -39.79
CA GLY A 291 -23.60 26.28 -41.16
C GLY A 291 -24.54 25.50 -42.09
N ASN A 292 -23.97 24.75 -43.05
CA ASN A 292 -24.69 23.92 -44.01
C ASN A 292 -24.55 22.41 -43.74
N ILE A 293 -23.85 22.05 -42.66
CA ILE A 293 -23.54 20.67 -42.31
C ILE A 293 -24.74 20.03 -41.65
N ASN A 294 -25.17 18.92 -42.24
CA ASN A 294 -26.22 18.07 -41.72
C ASN A 294 -25.59 16.80 -41.15
N PHE A 295 -26.07 16.39 -39.99
CA PHE A 295 -25.74 15.12 -39.38
C PHE A 295 -26.95 14.21 -39.42
N THR A 296 -26.85 13.13 -40.19
CA THR A 296 -27.94 12.18 -40.39
C THR A 296 -27.59 10.85 -39.74
N MET A 297 -28.55 10.30 -39.00
CA MET A 297 -28.54 8.93 -38.52
C MET A 297 -29.67 8.17 -39.18
N ALA A 298 -29.43 6.93 -39.56
CA ALA A 298 -30.43 6.12 -40.20
C ALA A 298 -30.29 4.64 -39.84
N ALA A 299 -31.39 4.01 -39.44
CA ALA A 299 -31.45 2.59 -39.11
C ALA A 299 -31.94 1.79 -40.32
N TYR A 300 -31.25 0.70 -40.63
CA TYR A 300 -31.60 -0.23 -41.69
C TYR A 300 -32.21 -1.50 -41.11
N LYS A 301 -33.15 -2.09 -41.88
CA LYS A 301 -33.83 -3.39 -41.68
C LYS A 301 -33.54 -4.10 -40.34
N ASP A 302 -34.58 -4.22 -39.50
CA ASP A 302 -34.53 -4.85 -38.18
C ASP A 302 -33.58 -4.16 -37.17
N GLN A 303 -33.18 -2.90 -37.42
CA GLN A 303 -32.35 -2.06 -36.53
C GLN A 303 -30.95 -2.61 -36.22
N GLN A 304 -30.53 -3.67 -36.90
CA GLN A 304 -29.23 -4.32 -36.68
C GLN A 304 -28.09 -3.58 -37.36
N VAL A 305 -28.38 -2.63 -38.24
CA VAL A 305 -27.38 -1.78 -38.88
C VAL A 305 -27.77 -0.33 -38.72
N LEU A 306 -26.86 0.46 -38.17
CA LEU A 306 -27.04 1.90 -37.98
C LEU A 306 -26.01 2.64 -38.83
N PHE A 307 -26.49 3.58 -39.63
CA PHE A 307 -25.68 4.43 -40.49
C PHE A 307 -25.62 5.83 -39.92
N PHE A 308 -24.45 6.43 -40.03
CA PHE A 308 -24.19 7.78 -39.58
C PHE A 308 -23.37 8.51 -40.63
N ALA A 309 -23.76 9.74 -40.94
CA ALA A 309 -22.96 10.59 -41.80
C ALA A 309 -23.11 12.05 -41.44
N ALA A 310 -22.00 12.76 -41.57
CA ALA A 310 -21.95 14.20 -41.65
C ALA A 310 -21.70 14.60 -43.09
N TRP A 311 -22.53 15.50 -43.61
CA TRP A 311 -22.44 15.88 -45.00
C TRP A 311 -22.85 17.33 -45.20
N ASP A 312 -22.27 17.94 -46.23
CA ASP A 312 -22.50 19.31 -46.64
C ASP A 312 -22.78 19.35 -48.14
N LYS A 313 -24.03 19.66 -48.49
CA LYS A 313 -24.48 19.82 -49.87
C LYS A 313 -23.79 20.96 -50.62
N LEU A 314 -23.16 21.88 -49.88
CA LEU A 314 -22.51 23.07 -50.41
C LEU A 314 -20.97 22.98 -50.30
N ALA A 315 -20.42 21.85 -49.83
CA ALA A 315 -18.99 21.58 -49.95
C ALA A 315 -18.56 21.50 -51.42
N ASP A 316 -17.28 21.68 -51.69
CA ASP A 316 -16.68 21.48 -53.01
C ASP A 316 -15.59 20.39 -52.91
N PRO A 317 -15.87 19.14 -53.35
CA PRO A 317 -17.11 18.69 -53.98
C PRO A 317 -18.28 18.51 -52.98
N PRO A 318 -19.55 18.62 -53.43
CA PRO A 318 -20.72 18.41 -52.58
C PRO A 318 -20.74 16.99 -52.01
N THR A 319 -20.93 16.89 -50.70
CA THR A 319 -21.09 15.59 -50.02
C THR A 319 -22.56 15.34 -49.72
N ASN A 320 -22.96 14.08 -49.67
CA ASN A 320 -24.30 13.66 -49.30
C ASN A 320 -24.23 12.50 -48.31
N PHE A 321 -25.38 12.15 -47.71
CA PHE A 321 -25.43 11.05 -46.76
C PHE A 321 -24.88 9.75 -47.37
N SER A 322 -25.17 9.48 -48.65
CA SER A 322 -24.73 8.24 -49.28
C SER A 322 -23.22 8.20 -49.56
N SER A 323 -22.55 9.34 -49.74
CA SER A 323 -21.10 9.38 -49.95
C SER A 323 -20.32 9.25 -48.65
N GLU A 324 -20.86 9.74 -47.53
CA GLU A 324 -20.15 9.85 -46.24
C GLU A 324 -20.60 8.84 -45.18
N ALA A 325 -21.65 8.06 -45.42
CA ALA A 325 -22.21 7.17 -44.40
C ALA A 325 -21.25 6.05 -44.00
N VAL A 326 -21.05 5.91 -42.69
CA VAL A 326 -20.39 4.76 -42.06
C VAL A 326 -21.45 3.86 -41.44
N GLY A 327 -21.38 2.56 -41.72
CA GLY A 327 -22.33 1.57 -41.24
C GLY A 327 -21.79 0.75 -40.06
N PHE A 328 -22.60 0.57 -39.03
CA PHE A 328 -22.28 -0.18 -37.82
C PHE A 328 -23.27 -1.32 -37.62
N ASN A 329 -22.76 -2.54 -37.48
CA ASN A 329 -23.52 -3.70 -37.06
C ASN A 329 -23.74 -3.65 -35.54
N LEU A 330 -25.00 -3.74 -35.14
CA LEU A 330 -25.47 -3.77 -33.77
C LEU A 330 -25.97 -5.17 -33.43
N TYR A 331 -25.37 -5.78 -32.43
CA TYR A 331 -25.80 -7.10 -31.96
C TYR A 331 -25.57 -7.24 -30.47
N ARG A 332 -26.33 -8.13 -29.85
CA ARG A 332 -26.10 -8.57 -28.48
C ARG A 332 -25.17 -9.78 -28.51
N GLY A 333 -24.40 -9.94 -27.46
CA GLY A 333 -23.53 -11.09 -27.26
C GLY A 333 -23.25 -11.27 -25.77
N HIS A 334 -22.20 -12.00 -25.47
CA HIS A 334 -21.82 -12.33 -24.10
C HIS A 334 -20.36 -11.95 -23.85
N CYS A 335 -20.04 -11.52 -22.63
CA CYS A 335 -18.70 -11.17 -22.17
C CYS A 335 -18.54 -11.56 -20.70
N ASP A 336 -17.34 -11.98 -20.32
CA ASP A 336 -16.95 -12.15 -18.93
C ASP A 336 -16.37 -10.83 -18.42
N GLY A 337 -17.17 -10.09 -17.67
CA GLY A 337 -16.79 -8.81 -17.08
C GLY A 337 -16.18 -8.98 -15.70
N ARG A 338 -15.15 -8.19 -15.39
CA ARG A 338 -14.59 -8.03 -14.05
C ARG A 338 -14.62 -6.57 -13.64
N TRP A 339 -15.35 -6.28 -12.57
CA TRP A 339 -15.48 -4.96 -11.99
C TRP A 339 -14.64 -4.82 -10.74
N ARG A 340 -13.96 -3.68 -10.63
CA ARG A 340 -13.34 -3.20 -9.41
C ARG A 340 -14.30 -2.28 -8.68
N ILE A 341 -14.72 -2.70 -7.49
CA ILE A 341 -15.63 -1.98 -6.61
C ILE A 341 -14.84 -1.53 -5.38
N ASP A 342 -14.76 -0.22 -5.19
CA ASP A 342 -14.25 0.41 -3.97
C ASP A 342 -15.41 1.07 -3.22
N LYS A 343 -15.16 1.50 -1.97
CA LYS A 343 -16.16 2.20 -1.15
C LYS A 343 -16.71 3.48 -1.81
N SER A 344 -15.89 4.12 -2.64
CA SER A 344 -16.22 5.37 -3.32
C SER A 344 -16.36 5.25 -4.83
N THR A 345 -15.92 4.17 -5.47
CA THR A 345 -15.91 4.08 -6.94
C THR A 345 -16.22 2.68 -7.43
N VAL A 346 -16.71 2.55 -8.65
CA VAL A 346 -16.90 1.27 -9.34
C VAL A 346 -16.51 1.46 -10.80
N GLY A 347 -15.79 0.50 -11.35
CA GLY A 347 -15.40 0.51 -12.76
C GLY A 347 -15.12 -0.89 -13.28
N LEU A 348 -15.31 -1.08 -14.58
CA LEU A 348 -14.89 -2.27 -15.30
C LEU A 348 -13.36 -2.26 -15.41
N GLU A 349 -12.73 -3.30 -14.89
CA GLU A 349 -11.27 -3.47 -14.91
C GLU A 349 -10.83 -4.22 -16.17
N GLU A 350 -11.52 -5.31 -16.48
CA GLU A 350 -11.29 -6.11 -17.67
C GLU A 350 -12.60 -6.75 -18.15
N ALA A 351 -12.70 -6.96 -19.45
CA ALA A 351 -13.70 -7.85 -20.03
C ALA A 351 -13.03 -8.78 -21.04
N SER A 352 -13.36 -10.07 -20.92
CA SER A 352 -12.78 -11.14 -21.73
C SER A 352 -13.88 -12.08 -22.24
N GLY A 353 -13.53 -13.08 -23.04
CA GLY A 353 -14.52 -14.05 -23.53
C GLY A 353 -15.65 -13.43 -24.35
N CYS A 354 -15.44 -12.23 -24.91
CA CYS A 354 -16.49 -11.52 -25.64
C CYS A 354 -16.77 -12.19 -26.98
N VAL A 355 -17.88 -12.93 -27.04
CA VAL A 355 -18.28 -13.70 -28.22
C VAL A 355 -19.62 -13.21 -28.71
N ARG A 356 -19.72 -13.04 -30.03
CA ARG A 356 -21.01 -12.86 -30.70
C ARG A 356 -21.81 -14.15 -30.48
N SER A 357 -22.91 -14.04 -29.74
CA SER A 357 -23.86 -15.15 -29.71
C SER A 357 -24.62 -15.16 -31.03
N ASP A 358 -24.72 -16.31 -31.68
CA ASP A 358 -25.44 -16.43 -32.96
C ASP A 358 -26.93 -16.06 -32.80
N PHE A 359 -27.48 -16.24 -31.59
CA PHE A 359 -28.75 -15.70 -31.15
C PHE A 359 -28.77 -15.61 -29.62
N PRO A 360 -28.39 -14.50 -28.99
CA PRO A 360 -28.83 -14.28 -27.62
C PRO A 360 -30.34 -14.01 -27.72
N GLY A 361 -31.15 -14.63 -26.86
CA GLY A 361 -32.57 -14.30 -26.77
C GLY A 361 -32.83 -12.79 -26.70
N SER A 362 -31.84 -12.01 -26.22
CA SER A 362 -31.86 -10.54 -26.09
C SER A 362 -31.63 -9.73 -27.36
N GLN A 363 -31.41 -10.32 -28.54
CA GLN A 363 -31.34 -9.53 -29.78
C GLN A 363 -32.68 -8.85 -30.11
N ARG A 364 -33.80 -9.40 -29.62
CA ARG A 364 -35.15 -8.84 -29.81
C ARG A 364 -35.26 -7.41 -29.29
N VAL A 365 -34.57 -7.05 -28.20
CA VAL A 365 -34.59 -5.68 -27.68
C VAL A 365 -34.02 -4.67 -28.68
N ILE A 366 -33.06 -5.07 -29.52
CA ILE A 366 -32.51 -4.19 -30.57
C ILE A 366 -33.50 -4.10 -31.73
N VAL A 367 -34.06 -5.23 -32.15
CA VAL A 367 -34.90 -5.34 -33.36
C VAL A 367 -36.29 -4.73 -33.17
N GLU A 368 -36.95 -5.07 -32.06
CA GLU A 368 -38.36 -4.75 -31.80
C GLU A 368 -38.54 -3.39 -31.10
N ASN A 369 -37.48 -2.81 -30.53
CA ASN A 369 -37.58 -1.52 -29.84
C ASN A 369 -37.59 -0.34 -30.83
N ILE A 370 -38.79 0.01 -31.29
CA ILE A 370 -39.04 1.08 -32.27
C ILE A 370 -39.08 2.50 -31.66
N ASP A 371 -38.77 2.69 -30.38
CA ASP A 371 -38.70 4.06 -29.82
C ASP A 371 -37.37 4.72 -30.17
N TRP A 372 -37.44 5.69 -31.07
CA TRP A 372 -36.28 6.45 -31.56
C TRP A 372 -36.10 7.81 -30.88
N ALA A 373 -37.00 8.22 -29.99
CA ALA A 373 -36.97 9.55 -29.37
C ALA A 373 -35.70 9.75 -28.53
N SER A 374 -35.29 8.74 -27.76
CA SER A 374 -34.02 8.77 -27.00
C SER A 374 -32.81 8.88 -27.93
N LEU A 375 -32.80 8.16 -29.06
CA LEU A 375 -31.70 8.21 -30.02
C LEU A 375 -31.62 9.57 -30.73
N GLN A 376 -32.76 10.20 -31.03
CA GLN A 376 -32.81 11.55 -31.59
C GLN A 376 -32.28 12.60 -30.60
N LYS A 377 -32.59 12.49 -29.31
CA LYS A 377 -32.02 13.36 -28.28
C LYS A 377 -30.51 13.18 -28.18
N LEU A 378 -30.02 11.94 -28.17
CA LEU A 378 -28.59 11.62 -28.16
C LEU A 378 -27.90 12.12 -29.44
N GLN A 379 -28.56 12.06 -30.59
CA GLN A 379 -28.08 12.65 -31.83
C GLN A 379 -27.89 14.15 -31.72
N GLN A 380 -28.85 14.87 -31.10
CA GLN A 380 -28.73 16.30 -30.88
C GLN A 380 -27.59 16.63 -29.90
N VAL A 381 -27.48 15.91 -28.79
CA VAL A 381 -26.37 16.09 -27.83
C VAL A 381 -25.02 15.86 -28.50
N LEU A 382 -24.92 14.80 -29.31
CA LEU A 382 -23.72 14.51 -30.09
C LEU A 382 -23.44 15.67 -31.06
N ALA A 383 -24.44 16.15 -31.80
CA ALA A 383 -24.31 17.31 -32.69
C ALA A 383 -23.84 18.58 -31.94
N ASP A 384 -24.44 18.92 -30.81
CA ASP A 384 -24.09 20.11 -30.02
C ASP A 384 -22.67 20.01 -29.42
N ALA A 385 -22.28 18.80 -28.96
CA ALA A 385 -20.93 18.53 -28.48
C ALA A 385 -19.88 18.69 -29.60
N MET A 386 -20.23 18.46 -30.87
CA MET A 386 -19.34 18.72 -32.00
C MET A 386 -19.12 20.21 -32.26
N VAL A 387 -20.18 21.03 -32.18
CA VAL A 387 -20.11 22.49 -32.45
C VAL A 387 -19.15 23.18 -31.50
N THR A 388 -19.13 22.75 -30.24
CA THR A 388 -18.31 23.34 -29.17
C THR A 388 -16.83 22.93 -29.20
N THR A 389 -16.45 21.95 -30.02
CA THR A 389 -15.12 21.32 -30.00
C THR A 389 -14.38 21.36 -31.34
N SER A 390 -14.88 22.10 -32.32
CA SER A 390 -14.28 22.25 -33.65
C SER A 390 -13.72 23.67 -33.83
N ASP A 391 -12.40 23.84 -33.69
CA ASP A 391 -11.69 25.06 -34.14
C ASP A 391 -11.44 25.04 -35.67
N ASP A 392 -11.74 23.93 -36.34
CA ASP A 392 -11.57 23.75 -37.79
C ASP A 392 -12.69 24.40 -38.61
N THR A 393 -12.36 24.83 -39.83
CA THR A 393 -13.29 25.43 -40.80
C THR A 393 -14.36 24.47 -41.32
N ILE A 394 -14.14 23.15 -41.17
CA ILE A 394 -15.12 22.10 -41.44
C ILE A 394 -15.14 21.15 -40.24
N PRO A 395 -16.23 21.12 -39.44
CA PRO A 395 -16.42 20.13 -38.38
C PRO A 395 -16.25 18.70 -38.89
N VAL A 396 -15.14 18.06 -38.52
CA VAL A 396 -14.97 16.61 -38.70
C VAL A 396 -15.84 15.91 -37.67
N ILE A 397 -17.07 15.58 -38.03
CA ILE A 397 -18.10 15.06 -37.10
C ILE A 397 -17.78 13.67 -36.55
N MET A 398 -17.16 12.82 -37.38
CA MET A 398 -16.69 11.50 -37.00
C MET A 398 -15.17 11.52 -36.97
N THR A 399 -14.57 11.24 -35.81
CA THR A 399 -13.12 11.01 -35.72
C THR A 399 -12.68 9.93 -36.70
N THR A 400 -11.50 10.05 -37.31
CA THR A 400 -10.96 9.00 -38.18
C THR A 400 -10.65 7.70 -37.44
N ASP A 401 -10.63 7.75 -36.10
CA ASP A 401 -10.45 6.57 -35.26
C ASP A 401 -11.73 5.72 -35.19
N LEU A 402 -11.70 4.61 -35.92
CA LEU A 402 -12.75 3.61 -35.99
C LEU A 402 -13.16 3.06 -34.62
N SER A 403 -12.23 2.96 -33.66
CA SER A 403 -12.53 2.45 -32.31
C SER A 403 -13.39 3.42 -31.53
N VAL A 404 -13.12 4.72 -31.65
CA VAL A 404 -13.91 5.78 -31.02
C VAL A 404 -15.31 5.85 -31.66
N GLN A 405 -15.41 5.75 -32.99
CA GLN A 405 -16.72 5.73 -33.66
C GLN A 405 -17.57 4.55 -33.18
N SER A 406 -16.98 3.34 -33.15
CA SER A 406 -17.64 2.13 -32.64
C SER A 406 -18.11 2.31 -31.19
N ALA A 407 -17.29 2.91 -30.34
CA ALA A 407 -17.62 3.18 -28.94
C ALA A 407 -18.78 4.17 -28.77
N ILE A 408 -18.81 5.24 -29.57
CA ILE A 408 -19.93 6.21 -29.59
C ILE A 408 -21.23 5.50 -29.94
N VAL A 409 -21.23 4.70 -31.01
CA VAL A 409 -22.41 3.99 -31.47
C VAL A 409 -22.87 2.93 -30.47
N ALA A 410 -21.94 2.17 -29.88
CA ALA A 410 -22.25 1.20 -28.82
C ALA A 410 -22.90 1.89 -27.62
N SER A 411 -22.34 3.02 -27.18
CA SER A 411 -22.85 3.80 -26.05
C SER A 411 -24.25 4.35 -26.33
N MET A 412 -24.45 4.98 -27.49
CA MET A 412 -25.75 5.53 -27.87
C MET A 412 -26.84 4.44 -27.94
N MET A 413 -26.51 3.29 -28.53
CA MET A 413 -27.46 2.18 -28.62
C MET A 413 -27.76 1.61 -27.23
N TRP A 414 -26.73 1.41 -26.39
CA TRP A 414 -26.93 0.97 -25.02
C TRP A 414 -27.81 1.94 -24.22
N SER A 415 -27.60 3.26 -24.35
CA SER A 415 -28.44 4.28 -23.70
C SER A 415 -29.87 4.33 -24.20
N LYS A 416 -30.10 4.16 -25.51
CA LYS A 416 -31.45 4.04 -26.07
C LYS A 416 -32.21 2.90 -25.39
N LEU A 417 -31.52 1.77 -25.18
CA LEU A 417 -32.11 0.59 -24.58
C LEU A 417 -32.30 0.78 -23.06
N SER A 418 -31.34 1.39 -22.38
CA SER A 418 -31.39 1.57 -20.93
C SER A 418 -32.37 2.65 -20.47
N SER A 419 -32.67 3.67 -21.29
CA SER A 419 -33.63 4.71 -20.93
C SER A 419 -35.04 4.20 -20.66
N HIS A 420 -35.37 3.01 -21.17
CA HIS A 420 -36.65 2.34 -20.99
C HIS A 420 -36.59 1.23 -19.94
N ALA A 421 -35.39 0.83 -19.55
CA ALA A 421 -35.11 -0.27 -18.64
C ALA A 421 -35.39 0.05 -17.17
N SER A 422 -35.90 1.26 -16.85
CA SER A 422 -36.44 1.59 -15.53
C SER A 422 -37.92 1.23 -15.38
N GLU A 423 -38.62 0.92 -16.48
CA GLU A 423 -40.04 0.57 -16.46
C GLU A 423 -40.24 -0.94 -16.31
N THR A 424 -41.07 -1.37 -15.36
CA THR A 424 -41.37 -2.80 -15.16
C THR A 424 -42.02 -3.45 -16.38
N THR A 425 -42.76 -2.68 -17.18
CA THR A 425 -43.35 -3.07 -18.46
C THR A 425 -42.29 -3.42 -19.52
N PHE A 426 -41.08 -2.85 -19.43
CA PHE A 426 -39.99 -3.11 -20.36
C PHE A 426 -39.45 -4.53 -20.19
N TYR A 427 -39.15 -4.95 -18.97
CA TYR A 427 -38.72 -6.33 -18.70
C TYR A 427 -39.82 -7.35 -18.93
N ASN A 428 -41.09 -6.99 -18.75
CA ASN A 428 -42.20 -7.87 -19.13
C ASN A 428 -42.28 -8.11 -20.65
N ARG A 429 -41.87 -7.11 -21.46
CA ARG A 429 -41.80 -7.24 -22.93
C ARG A 429 -40.53 -7.97 -23.38
N TYR A 430 -39.42 -7.80 -22.66
CA TYR A 430 -38.12 -8.40 -22.92
C TYR A 430 -37.61 -9.19 -21.69
N PRO A 431 -38.26 -10.31 -21.34
CA PRO A 431 -37.93 -11.08 -20.14
C PRO A 431 -36.51 -11.63 -20.16
N GLU A 432 -35.93 -11.80 -21.35
CA GLU A 432 -34.55 -12.24 -21.54
C GLU A 432 -33.48 -11.25 -21.03
N LEU A 433 -33.88 -10.02 -20.68
CA LEU A 433 -33.00 -9.05 -20.03
C LEU A 433 -32.95 -9.23 -18.51
N ASP A 434 -33.88 -9.98 -17.91
CA ASP A 434 -33.81 -10.38 -16.50
C ASP A 434 -33.23 -11.79 -16.43
N TYR A 435 -31.94 -11.90 -16.09
CA TYR A 435 -31.20 -13.16 -16.12
C TYR A 435 -30.30 -13.34 -14.91
N VAL A 436 -30.08 -14.60 -14.55
CA VAL A 436 -29.20 -14.99 -13.46
C VAL A 436 -27.89 -15.49 -14.04
N THR A 437 -26.77 -14.99 -13.52
CA THR A 437 -25.44 -15.49 -13.84
C THR A 437 -24.72 -15.94 -12.57
N GLU A 438 -23.75 -16.82 -12.74
CA GLU A 438 -22.76 -17.08 -11.71
C GLU A 438 -21.86 -15.85 -11.55
N GLU A 439 -21.54 -15.53 -10.30
CA GLU A 439 -20.58 -14.49 -9.95
C GLU A 439 -19.45 -15.05 -9.09
N THR A 440 -18.30 -14.41 -9.20
CA THR A 440 -17.13 -14.65 -8.37
C THR A 440 -16.73 -13.36 -7.69
N LEU A 441 -16.73 -13.36 -6.36
CA LEU A 441 -16.36 -12.23 -5.52
C LEU A 441 -14.99 -12.47 -4.89
N GLN A 442 -14.06 -11.54 -5.07
CA GLN A 442 -12.72 -11.59 -4.49
C GLN A 442 -12.40 -10.27 -3.79
N TRP A 443 -12.21 -10.31 -2.47
CA TRP A 443 -11.82 -9.15 -1.70
C TRP A 443 -10.31 -8.97 -1.74
N SER A 444 -9.85 -7.73 -1.91
CA SER A 444 -8.44 -7.32 -1.79
C SER A 444 -8.30 -6.23 -0.75
N VAL A 445 -7.20 -6.29 -0.01
CA VAL A 445 -6.84 -5.32 1.00
C VAL A 445 -5.36 -4.94 0.83
N LEU A 446 -5.09 -3.64 0.84
CA LEU A 446 -3.73 -3.12 0.88
C LEU A 446 -3.06 -3.57 2.19
N THR A 447 -1.95 -4.29 2.06
CA THR A 447 -1.17 -4.87 3.15
C THR A 447 0.32 -4.61 2.93
N LEU A 448 1.15 -4.87 3.94
CA LEU A 448 2.60 -4.85 3.75
C LEU A 448 3.02 -5.93 2.75
N LYS A 449 3.95 -5.57 1.85
CA LYS A 449 4.44 -6.52 0.84
C LYS A 449 5.19 -7.66 1.52
N ARG A 450 4.82 -8.90 1.21
CA ARG A 450 5.41 -10.11 1.80
C ARG A 450 6.76 -10.44 1.16
N GLU A 451 7.71 -9.53 1.27
CA GLU A 451 9.07 -9.74 0.79
C GLU A 451 9.97 -10.31 1.89
N VAL A 452 10.94 -11.11 1.49
CA VAL A 452 12.00 -11.64 2.37
C VAL A 452 12.65 -10.51 3.19
N TRP A 453 12.80 -9.33 2.59
CA TRP A 453 13.37 -8.17 3.25
C TRP A 453 12.60 -7.71 4.49
N LEU A 454 11.26 -7.75 4.46
CA LEU A 454 10.44 -7.39 5.62
C LEU A 454 10.67 -8.36 6.79
N TYR A 455 10.80 -9.66 6.49
CA TYR A 455 11.11 -10.66 7.51
C TYR A 455 12.52 -10.48 8.08
N VAL A 456 13.50 -10.11 7.25
CA VAL A 456 14.86 -9.77 7.72
C VAL A 456 14.81 -8.58 8.68
N ILE A 457 14.07 -7.51 8.34
CA ILE A 457 13.90 -6.33 9.20
C ILE A 457 13.28 -6.71 10.55
N ILE A 458 12.26 -7.56 10.55
CA ILE A 458 11.57 -8.00 11.78
C ILE A 458 12.47 -8.89 12.64
N CYS A 459 13.21 -9.83 12.03
CA CYS A 459 13.98 -10.86 12.75
C CYS A 459 15.39 -10.43 13.16
N ILE A 460 15.98 -9.37 12.58
CA ILE A 460 17.38 -9.01 12.86
C ILE A 460 17.61 -8.59 14.33
N GLN A 461 16.63 -7.97 14.97
CA GLN A 461 16.76 -7.47 16.34
C GLN A 461 16.88 -8.59 17.38
N PRO A 462 15.99 -9.59 17.45
CA PRO A 462 16.15 -10.71 18.38
C PRO A 462 17.43 -11.51 18.12
N VAL A 463 17.87 -11.64 16.85
CA VAL A 463 19.15 -12.28 16.52
C VAL A 463 20.32 -11.51 17.11
N MET A 464 20.34 -10.18 16.98
CA MET A 464 21.41 -9.36 17.56
C MET A 464 21.40 -9.38 19.09
N ILE A 465 20.23 -9.40 19.73
CA ILE A 465 20.11 -9.58 21.19
C ILE A 465 20.73 -10.91 21.62
N PHE A 466 20.43 -12.00 20.89
CA PHE A 466 21.01 -13.31 21.16
C PHE A 466 22.54 -13.32 21.02
N ILE A 467 23.07 -12.67 19.97
CA ILE A 467 24.53 -12.52 19.78
C ILE A 467 25.15 -11.73 20.96
N PHE A 468 24.55 -10.62 21.36
CA PHE A 468 25.04 -9.83 22.51
C PHE A 468 24.99 -10.61 23.82
N MET A 469 23.97 -11.43 24.02
CA MET A 469 23.88 -12.33 25.16
C MET A 469 25.01 -13.38 25.15
N ILE A 470 25.33 -13.98 24.00
CA ILE A 470 26.47 -14.91 23.87
C ILE A 470 27.78 -14.20 24.18
N ILE A 471 28.02 -13.02 23.60
CA ILE A 471 29.23 -12.24 23.85
C ILE A 471 29.37 -11.96 25.35
N ARG A 472 28.31 -11.51 26.01
CA ARG A 472 28.32 -11.28 27.47
C ARG A 472 28.54 -12.55 28.27
N TYR A 473 27.96 -13.67 27.86
CA TYR A 473 28.17 -14.95 28.52
C TYR A 473 29.64 -15.40 28.43
N CYS A 474 30.26 -15.28 27.26
CA CYS A 474 31.69 -15.52 27.06
C CYS A 474 32.57 -14.55 27.89
N LEU A 475 32.03 -13.38 28.22
CA LEU A 475 32.68 -12.33 29.01
C LEU A 475 32.25 -12.28 30.48
N ARG A 476 31.61 -13.33 30.99
CA ARG A 476 31.04 -13.38 32.35
C ARG A 476 32.02 -13.08 33.49
N HIS A 477 33.32 -13.19 33.24
CA HIS A 477 34.38 -12.92 34.21
C HIS A 477 34.60 -11.43 34.47
N ILE A 478 33.97 -10.54 33.70
CA ILE A 478 34.10 -9.09 33.83
C ILE A 478 32.90 -8.56 34.63
N PRO A 479 33.10 -8.08 35.87
CA PRO A 479 32.01 -7.71 36.78
C PRO A 479 31.51 -6.28 36.54
N VAL A 480 31.13 -5.95 35.30
CA VAL A 480 30.60 -4.63 34.94
C VAL A 480 29.08 -4.72 34.75
N SER A 481 28.33 -3.95 35.54
CA SER A 481 26.87 -3.86 35.45
C SER A 481 26.43 -2.53 34.82
N ASN A 482 25.16 -2.44 34.41
CA ASN A 482 24.57 -1.17 33.96
C ASN A 482 24.47 -0.10 35.06
N THR A 483 24.71 -0.48 36.31
CA THR A 483 24.79 0.46 37.44
C THR A 483 26.20 0.95 37.68
N PHE A 484 27.20 0.42 36.95
CA PHE A 484 28.56 0.92 36.96
C PHE A 484 28.59 2.27 36.24
N GLY A 485 28.47 3.33 37.03
CA GLY A 485 28.46 4.71 36.55
C GLY A 485 29.47 5.58 37.27
N LEU A 486 29.59 6.84 36.82
CA LEU A 486 30.44 7.87 37.44
C LEU A 486 30.22 7.96 38.95
N THR A 487 28.99 7.76 39.42
CA THR A 487 28.63 7.80 40.85
C THR A 487 29.23 6.64 41.65
N SER A 488 29.24 5.42 41.12
CA SER A 488 29.90 4.27 41.77
C SER A 488 31.42 4.45 41.79
N LEU A 489 31.96 5.06 40.74
CA LEU A 489 33.38 5.36 40.62
C LEU A 489 33.79 6.48 41.59
N LEU A 490 33.00 7.56 41.67
CA LEU A 490 33.18 8.68 42.61
C LEU A 490 33.02 8.25 44.07
N ALA A 491 32.11 7.32 44.37
CA ALA A 491 31.89 6.81 45.72
C ALA A 491 33.08 5.98 46.25
N GLY A 492 33.89 5.38 45.37
CA GLY A 492 35.03 4.56 45.76
C GLY A 492 36.37 5.32 45.80
N ILE A 493 36.45 6.56 45.31
CA ILE A 493 37.72 7.30 45.18
C ILE A 493 38.24 7.77 46.54
N ASP A 494 39.50 7.43 46.86
CA ASP A 494 40.21 7.99 48.01
C ASP A 494 40.34 9.52 47.88
N LEU A 495 40.17 10.24 49.00
CA LEU A 495 40.23 11.71 49.11
C LEU A 495 41.52 12.29 48.51
N ASN A 496 42.62 11.54 48.57
CA ASN A 496 43.91 11.94 47.99
C ASN A 496 43.93 11.86 46.45
N SER A 497 43.21 10.89 45.89
CA SER A 497 43.03 10.67 44.45
C SER A 497 41.96 11.61 43.85
N ALA A 498 41.07 12.16 44.68
CA ALA A 498 40.08 13.16 44.26
C ALA A 498 40.72 14.44 43.68
N ALA A 499 41.98 14.72 43.98
CA ALA A 499 42.74 15.80 43.37
C ALA A 499 42.92 15.63 41.84
N LEU A 500 42.92 14.40 41.33
CA LEU A 500 42.96 14.11 39.88
C LEU A 500 41.63 14.47 39.17
N LEU A 501 40.55 14.59 39.93
CA LEU A 501 39.23 15.02 39.45
C LEU A 501 38.93 16.49 39.72
N LYS A 502 39.89 17.24 40.29
CA LYS A 502 39.76 18.66 40.64
C LYS A 502 39.68 19.50 39.36
N GLY A 503 38.46 19.75 38.91
CA GLY A 503 38.12 20.37 37.62
C GLY A 503 36.84 19.81 36.99
N ALA A 504 36.41 18.61 37.39
CA ALA A 504 35.15 18.01 36.96
C ALA A 504 33.92 18.49 37.77
N SER A 505 34.12 19.14 38.92
CA SER A 505 33.07 19.33 39.93
C SER A 505 32.05 20.43 39.65
N TYR A 506 32.16 21.19 38.55
CA TYR A 506 31.20 22.26 38.23
C TYR A 506 30.72 22.34 36.77
N SER A 507 31.40 21.77 35.77
CA SER A 507 30.95 21.82 34.36
C SER A 507 30.48 20.48 33.78
N GLY A 508 30.65 19.36 34.49
CA GLY A 508 30.27 18.03 34.03
C GLY A 508 31.11 17.46 32.88
N THR A 509 32.21 18.12 32.48
CA THR A 509 33.06 17.69 31.36
C THR A 509 34.53 17.62 31.78
N LEU A 510 35.08 16.40 31.80
CA LEU A 510 36.51 16.17 32.04
C LEU A 510 37.34 16.70 30.86
N ASN A 511 38.20 17.69 31.11
CA ASN A 511 39.04 18.32 30.08
C ASN A 511 40.18 17.40 29.60
N THR A 512 40.54 16.40 30.40
CA THR A 512 41.60 15.41 30.12
C THR A 512 41.05 13.98 30.13
N ARG A 513 41.65 13.10 29.32
CA ARG A 513 41.28 11.68 29.29
C ARG A 513 41.75 11.00 30.58
N VAL A 514 40.84 10.37 31.30
CA VAL A 514 41.15 9.59 32.50
C VAL A 514 40.96 8.12 32.16
N THR A 515 42.05 7.37 32.09
CA THR A 515 42.05 5.93 31.89
C THR A 515 41.58 5.23 33.16
N VAL A 516 40.78 4.18 33.00
CA VAL A 516 40.35 3.29 34.08
C VAL A 516 40.86 1.91 33.74
N THR A 517 41.70 1.35 34.60
CA THR A 517 42.12 -0.05 34.49
C THR A 517 41.43 -0.83 35.59
N ILE A 518 40.71 -1.89 35.24
CA ILE A 518 40.08 -2.79 36.20
C ILE A 518 40.98 -4.02 36.29
N ASN A 519 41.69 -4.15 37.39
CA ASN A 519 42.52 -5.30 37.68
C ASN A 519 41.76 -6.26 38.59
N VAL A 520 41.82 -7.55 38.26
CA VAL A 520 41.30 -8.64 39.08
C VAL A 520 42.52 -9.19 39.82
N VAL A 521 42.66 -8.88 41.11
CA VAL A 521 43.81 -9.30 41.92
C VAL A 521 43.40 -10.51 42.76
N GLU A 522 44.05 -11.66 42.55
CA GLU A 522 43.79 -12.87 43.33
C GLU A 522 44.55 -12.78 44.67
N ASP A 523 43.83 -12.74 45.80
CA ASP A 523 44.37 -12.62 47.17
C ASP A 523 44.81 -13.98 47.76
N GLY A 524 44.89 -15.01 46.92
CA GLY A 524 45.25 -16.36 47.34
C GLY A 524 44.09 -17.16 47.93
N GLU A 525 44.41 -18.34 48.47
CA GLU A 525 43.42 -19.29 48.98
C GLU A 525 43.19 -19.09 50.48
N ALA A 526 42.05 -18.52 50.86
CA ALA A 526 41.61 -18.41 52.24
C ALA A 526 40.54 -19.48 52.52
N ARG A 527 40.80 -20.38 53.48
CA ARG A 527 39.90 -21.50 53.85
C ARG A 527 39.49 -22.41 52.66
N GLY A 528 40.40 -22.67 51.72
CA GLY A 528 40.16 -23.59 50.60
C GLY A 528 39.27 -23.04 49.47
N ARG A 529 39.07 -21.71 49.41
CA ARG A 529 38.50 -21.02 48.25
C ARG A 529 39.45 -19.93 47.78
N ARG A 530 39.57 -19.77 46.45
CA ARG A 530 40.36 -18.70 45.83
C ARG A 530 39.64 -17.38 46.03
N CYS A 531 40.19 -16.51 46.87
CA CYS A 531 39.67 -15.16 47.05
C CYS A 531 40.44 -14.17 46.18
N GLY A 532 39.85 -13.02 45.89
CA GLY A 532 40.55 -11.86 45.36
C GLY A 532 39.70 -10.60 45.41
N HIS A 533 40.23 -9.47 44.97
CA HIS A 533 39.53 -8.19 44.91
C HIS A 533 39.70 -7.48 43.57
N LEU A 534 38.75 -6.59 43.28
CA LEU A 534 38.82 -5.71 42.11
C LEU A 534 39.57 -4.43 42.48
N GLU A 535 40.65 -4.14 41.78
CA GLU A 535 41.34 -2.86 41.87
C GLU A 535 40.98 -1.97 40.67
N TYR A 536 40.53 -0.76 40.97
CA TYR A 536 40.26 0.25 39.96
C TYR A 536 41.41 1.26 39.95
N VAL A 537 42.24 1.26 38.92
CA VAL A 537 43.35 2.21 38.78
C VAL A 537 42.92 3.35 37.87
N LEU A 538 42.95 4.57 38.42
CA LEU A 538 42.62 5.79 37.70
C LEU A 538 43.88 6.52 37.23
N GLY A 539 43.94 6.78 35.92
CA GLY A 539 45.00 7.54 35.27
C GLY A 539 46.20 6.69 34.83
N THR A 540 46.96 7.26 33.90
CA THR A 540 48.31 6.79 33.55
C THR A 540 49.17 8.03 33.43
N ASP A 541 50.12 8.21 34.34
CA ASP A 541 51.16 9.22 34.13
C ASP A 541 52.48 8.55 33.77
N ARG A 542 53.15 9.12 32.76
CA ARG A 542 54.54 8.83 32.38
C ARG A 542 55.54 9.16 33.50
N LYS A 543 55.08 9.65 34.66
CA LYS A 543 55.89 9.97 35.85
C LYS A 543 55.26 9.57 37.19
N GLY A 544 54.61 8.40 37.27
CA GLY A 544 54.68 7.59 38.49
C GLY A 544 53.92 8.05 39.75
N LYS A 545 52.66 8.51 39.64
CA LYS A 545 51.70 8.36 40.74
C LYS A 545 50.38 7.80 40.22
N ALA A 546 50.17 6.50 40.45
CA ALA A 546 48.87 5.87 40.29
C ALA A 546 47.98 6.28 41.47
N GLY A 547 46.78 6.80 41.19
CA GLY A 547 45.74 6.83 42.22
C GLY A 547 45.29 5.41 42.48
N SER A 548 45.62 4.86 43.66
CA SER A 548 45.06 3.60 44.14
C SER A 548 43.67 3.88 44.69
N LEU A 549 42.70 3.08 44.25
CA LEU A 549 41.34 3.07 44.78
C LEU A 549 41.24 1.86 45.70
N ILE A 550 41.43 2.09 47.01
CA ILE A 550 41.28 1.06 48.04
C ILE A 550 39.78 0.96 48.37
N ASP A 551 39.03 0.28 47.51
CA ASP A 551 37.89 -0.48 48.02
C ASP A 551 37.72 -1.74 47.17
N GLY A 552 38.30 -2.81 47.69
CA GLY A 552 38.20 -4.14 47.11
C GLY A 552 36.86 -4.75 47.49
N VAL A 553 35.98 -4.96 46.51
CA VAL A 553 34.92 -5.95 46.69
C VAL A 553 35.60 -7.32 46.64
N THR A 554 35.68 -7.98 47.79
CA THR A 554 36.21 -9.35 47.89
C THR A 554 35.30 -10.30 47.12
N TYR A 555 35.89 -11.06 46.19
CA TYR A 555 35.30 -12.17 45.47
C TYR A 555 35.94 -13.47 45.96
N GLY A 556 35.17 -14.56 45.97
CA GLY A 556 35.62 -15.91 46.35
C GLY A 556 34.97 -16.96 45.48
#